data_AF-A0A7W5B3T7-F1
#
_entry.id   AF-A0A7W5B3T7-F1
#
_cell.length_a   1.000
_cell.length_b   1.000
_cell.length_c   1.000
_cell.angle_alpha   90.00
_cell.angle_beta   90.00
_cell.angle_gamma   90.00
#
_symmetry.space_group_name_H-M   'P 1'
#
loop_
_entity.id
_entity.type
_entity.pdbx_description
1 polymer ?
#
loop_
_entity_poly.entity_id
_entity_poly.type
_entity_poly.pdbx_seq_one_letter_code
_entity_poly.pdbx_strand_id
1 'polypeptide(L)'
;MSINFTQAVINKLQREIADIESKNENEKSKKKKAQAKIKQLERDMKLSQSHNDLSVKMTRINKLNEEIRTITRNEADLAKQLAAKKAALKQHQAK
;
A
#
# COMPACT_ATOMS: atom_id res chain seq x y z
N MET A 1 -14.97 -15.92 -30.12
CA MET A 1 -15.08 -16.63 -28.82
C MET A 1 -16.54 -16.72 -28.46
N SER A 2 -16.99 -17.78 -27.78
CA SER A 2 -18.35 -17.81 -27.24
C SER A 2 -18.52 -16.66 -26.25
N ILE A 3 -19.68 -15.98 -26.29
CA ILE A 3 -20.00 -14.83 -25.43
C ILE A 3 -19.74 -15.14 -23.95
N ASN A 4 -20.01 -16.39 -23.53
CA ASN A 4 -19.77 -16.88 -22.17
C ASN A 4 -18.29 -16.86 -21.74
N PHE A 5 -17.36 -17.13 -22.64
CA PHE A 5 -15.93 -17.13 -22.31
C PHE A 5 -15.41 -15.72 -22.06
N THR A 6 -15.79 -14.77 -22.92
CA THR A 6 -15.41 -13.35 -22.77
C THR A 6 -15.96 -12.78 -21.47
N GLN A 7 -17.22 -13.08 -21.11
CA GLN A 7 -17.81 -12.61 -19.87
C GLN A 7 -17.10 -13.19 -18.63
N ALA A 8 -16.71 -14.48 -18.66
CA ALA A 8 -15.96 -15.09 -17.57
C ALA A 8 -14.60 -14.42 -17.34
N VAL A 9 -13.89 -14.06 -18.42
CA VAL A 9 -12.61 -13.33 -18.36
C VAL A 9 -12.80 -11.93 -17.79
N ILE A 10 -13.82 -11.20 -18.24
CA ILE A 10 -14.16 -9.86 -17.73
C ILE A 10 -14.45 -9.92 -16.22
N ASN A 11 -15.29 -10.85 -15.78
CA ASN A 11 -15.64 -11.01 -14.37
C ASN A 11 -14.41 -11.33 -13.52
N LYS A 12 -13.50 -12.18 -14.02
CA LYS A 12 -12.24 -12.50 -13.36
C LYS A 12 -11.35 -11.24 -13.22
N LEU A 13 -11.18 -10.49 -14.29
CA LEU A 13 -10.38 -9.25 -14.29
C LEU A 13 -10.95 -8.20 -13.32
N GLN A 14 -12.27 -8.06 -13.26
CA GLN A 14 -12.93 -7.15 -12.31
C GLN A 14 -12.68 -7.56 -10.85
N ARG A 15 -12.77 -8.86 -10.53
CA ARG A 15 -12.44 -9.37 -9.19
C ARG A 15 -10.98 -9.12 -8.84
N GLU A 16 -10.06 -9.42 -9.74
CA GLU A 16 -8.63 -9.18 -9.52
C GLU A 16 -8.31 -7.68 -9.33
N ILE A 17 -8.99 -6.80 -10.05
CA ILE A 17 -8.89 -5.34 -9.87
C ILE A 17 -9.36 -4.93 -8.48
N ALA A 18 -10.53 -5.40 -8.06
CA ALA A 18 -11.09 -5.10 -6.72
C ALA A 18 -10.16 -5.61 -5.60
N ASP A 19 -9.58 -6.80 -5.75
CA ASP A 19 -8.62 -7.37 -4.81
C ASP A 19 -7.35 -6.51 -4.70
N ILE A 20 -6.83 -6.03 -5.83
CA ILE A 20 -5.66 -5.13 -5.86
C ILE A 20 -5.98 -3.79 -5.21
N GLU A 21 -7.16 -3.23 -5.45
CA GLU A 21 -7.61 -1.97 -4.84
C GLU A 21 -7.74 -2.10 -3.32
N SER A 22 -8.34 -3.19 -2.82
CA SER A 22 -8.42 -3.49 -1.38
C SER A 22 -7.03 -3.66 -0.74
N LYS A 23 -6.11 -4.36 -1.40
CA LYS A 23 -4.71 -4.45 -0.93
C LYS A 23 -4.04 -3.08 -0.85
N ASN A 24 -4.25 -2.22 -1.83
CA ASN A 24 -3.69 -0.87 -1.84
C ASN A 24 -4.25 0.00 -0.69
N GLU A 25 -5.54 -0.11 -0.40
CA GLU A 25 -6.15 0.58 0.75
C GLU A 25 -5.58 0.12 2.09
N ASN A 26 -5.33 -1.19 2.23
CA ASN A 26 -4.69 -1.75 3.42
C ASN A 26 -3.26 -1.22 3.60
N GLU A 27 -2.47 -1.18 2.53
CA GLU A 27 -1.11 -0.61 2.55
C GLU A 27 -1.13 0.88 2.92
N LYS A 28 -2.04 1.67 2.34
CA LYS A 28 -2.23 3.08 2.71
C LYS A 28 -2.59 3.25 4.18
N SER A 29 -3.44 2.38 4.73
CA SER A 29 -3.80 2.39 6.15
C SER A 29 -2.60 2.12 7.05
N LYS A 30 -1.77 1.12 6.72
CA LYS A 30 -0.52 0.83 7.43
C LYS A 30 0.43 2.02 7.40
N LYS A 31 0.62 2.64 6.22
CA LYS A 31 1.47 3.83 6.05
C LYS A 31 1.01 4.99 6.93
N LYS A 32 -0.30 5.28 6.95
CA LYS A 32 -0.88 6.32 7.82
C LYS A 32 -0.62 6.05 9.29
N LYS A 33 -0.78 4.81 9.75
CA LYS A 33 -0.50 4.41 11.14
C LYS A 33 0.98 4.58 11.50
N ALA A 34 1.89 4.15 10.63
CA ALA A 34 3.33 4.32 10.81
C ALA A 34 3.71 5.80 10.89
N GLN A 35 3.21 6.64 9.98
CA GLN A 35 3.43 8.09 9.98
C GLN A 35 2.87 8.77 11.24
N ALA A 36 1.67 8.39 11.68
CA ALA A 36 1.10 8.92 12.91
C ALA A 36 1.96 8.55 14.12
N LYS A 37 2.51 7.34 14.16
CA LYS A 37 3.39 6.90 15.25
C LYS A 37 4.74 7.63 15.23
N ILE A 38 5.32 7.88 14.06
CA ILE A 38 6.53 8.73 13.93
C ILE A 38 6.26 10.11 14.51
N LYS A 39 5.18 10.77 14.08
CA LYS A 39 4.80 12.10 14.59
C LYS A 39 4.62 12.12 16.11
N GLN A 40 4.08 11.04 16.69
CA GLN A 40 3.98 10.90 18.14
C GLN A 40 5.37 10.81 18.77
N LEU A 41 6.23 9.92 18.29
CA LEU A 41 7.58 9.73 18.81
C LEU A 41 8.42 11.01 18.69
N GLU A 42 8.30 11.77 17.60
CA GLU A 42 8.96 13.07 17.43
C GLU A 42 8.54 14.09 18.48
N ARG A 43 7.25 14.10 18.89
CA ARG A 43 6.79 14.94 20.00
C ARG A 43 7.33 14.44 21.33
N ASP A 44 7.25 13.14 21.57
CA ASP A 44 7.72 12.53 22.82
C ASP A 44 9.24 12.71 23.01
N MET A 45 10.02 12.73 21.92
CA MET A 45 11.46 13.00 21.95
C MET A 45 11.80 14.41 22.44
N LYS A 46 10.94 15.42 22.18
CA LYS A 46 11.14 16.78 22.70
C LYS A 46 10.96 16.86 24.21
N LEU A 47 10.29 15.87 24.80
CA LEU A 47 10.03 15.76 26.23
C LEU A 47 10.97 14.74 26.91
N SER A 48 11.83 14.06 26.14
CA SER A 48 12.77 13.08 26.69
C SER A 48 13.79 13.74 27.61
N GLN A 49 13.91 13.19 28.82
CA GLN A 49 14.84 13.68 29.84
C GLN A 49 16.15 12.86 29.91
N SER A 50 16.30 11.83 29.08
CA SER A 50 17.53 11.02 29.04
C SER A 50 17.96 10.64 27.63
N HIS A 51 19.27 10.49 27.44
CA HIS A 51 19.88 10.05 26.18
C HIS A 51 19.45 8.64 25.78
N ASN A 52 19.30 7.73 26.74
CA ASN A 52 18.87 6.36 26.46
C ASN A 52 17.45 6.32 25.88
N ASP A 53 16.54 7.09 26.49
CA ASP A 53 15.16 7.21 26.04
C ASP A 53 15.06 7.83 24.63
N LEU A 54 15.88 8.86 24.35
CA LEU A 54 15.99 9.46 23.03
C LEU A 54 16.50 8.46 21.97
N SER A 55 17.51 7.67 22.30
CA SER A 55 18.12 6.66 21.42
C SER A 55 17.12 5.56 21.03
N VAL A 56 16.34 5.07 22.00
CA VAL A 56 15.31 4.06 21.76
C VAL A 56 14.22 4.60 20.82
N LYS A 57 13.74 5.84 21.06
CA LYS A 57 12.76 6.47 20.17
C LYS A 57 13.30 6.68 18.75
N MET A 58 14.55 7.13 18.62
CA MET A 58 15.20 7.30 17.31
C MET A 58 15.28 5.98 16.54
N THR A 59 15.68 4.90 17.23
CA THR A 59 15.73 3.56 16.63
C THR A 59 14.34 3.10 16.18
N ARG A 60 13.29 3.40 16.95
CA ARG A 60 11.91 3.09 16.56
C ARG A 60 11.45 3.89 15.35
N ILE A 61 11.80 5.18 15.27
CA ILE A 61 11.53 6.02 14.09
C ILE A 61 12.22 5.45 12.85
N ASN A 62 13.49 5.06 12.95
CA ASN A 62 14.22 4.47 11.83
C ASN A 62 13.55 3.18 11.31
N LYS A 63 13.11 2.30 12.21
CA LYS A 63 12.34 1.09 11.83
C LYS A 63 11.04 1.42 11.11
N LEU A 64 10.28 2.41 11.61
CA LEU A 64 9.03 2.86 10.98
C LEU A 64 9.28 3.52 9.61
N ASN A 65 10.39 4.23 9.44
CA ASN A 65 10.78 4.79 8.15
C ASN A 65 11.10 3.71 7.11
N GLU A 66 11.81 2.64 7.50
CA GLU A 66 12.06 1.49 6.62
C GLU A 66 10.77 0.75 6.26
N GLU A 67 9.83 0.64 7.20
CA GLU A 67 8.49 0.10 6.94
C GLU A 67 7.75 0.95 5.89
N ILE A 68 7.76 2.29 6.04
CA ILE A 68 7.15 3.21 5.06
C ILE A 68 7.80 3.08 3.68
N ARG A 69 9.13 2.90 3.59
CA ARG A 69 9.83 2.67 2.32
C ARG A 69 9.36 1.39 1.66
N THR A 70 9.21 0.31 2.44
CA THR A 70 8.71 -0.98 1.96
C THR A 70 7.27 -0.86 1.46
N ILE A 71 6.39 -0.23 2.25
CA ILE A 71 5.00 0.01 1.85
C ILE A 71 4.94 0.84 0.56
N THR A 72 5.77 1.86 0.42
CA THR A 72 5.78 2.71 -0.78
C THR A 72 6.21 1.94 -2.04
N ARG A 73 7.14 0.99 -1.92
CA ARG A 73 7.49 0.08 -3.03
C ARG A 73 6.31 -0.83 -3.39
N ASN A 74 5.65 -1.41 -2.38
CA ASN A 74 4.46 -2.25 -2.59
C ASN A 74 3.32 -1.47 -3.26
N GLU A 75 3.06 -0.23 -2.83
CA GLU A 75 2.06 0.66 -3.46
C GLU A 75 2.38 0.89 -4.95
N ALA A 76 3.66 1.11 -5.29
CA ALA A 76 4.08 1.32 -6.68
C ALA A 76 3.90 0.05 -7.53
N ASP A 77 4.22 -1.12 -6.99
CA ASP A 77 4.05 -2.39 -7.70
C ASP A 77 2.56 -2.75 -7.89
N LEU A 78 1.73 -2.53 -6.86
CA LEU A 78 0.28 -2.67 -6.97
C LEU A 78 -0.31 -1.69 -8.01
N ALA A 79 0.19 -0.46 -8.08
CA ALA A 79 -0.24 0.51 -9.08
C ALA A 79 0.07 0.07 -10.51
N LYS A 80 1.27 -0.50 -10.75
CA LYS A 80 1.63 -1.09 -12.06
C LYS A 80 0.71 -2.25 -12.42
N GLN A 81 0.46 -3.16 -11.48
CA GLN A 81 -0.45 -4.30 -11.69
C GLN A 81 -1.88 -3.83 -12.00
N LEU A 82 -2.37 -2.84 -11.25
CA LEU A 82 -3.69 -2.25 -11.45
C LEU A 82 -3.83 -1.64 -12.85
N ALA A 83 -2.82 -0.87 -13.29
CA ALA A 83 -2.81 -0.28 -14.63
C ALA A 83 -2.86 -1.35 -15.73
N ALA A 84 -2.04 -2.39 -15.61
CA ALA A 84 -2.03 -3.51 -16.56
C ALA A 84 -3.38 -4.25 -16.61
N LYS A 85 -3.98 -4.54 -15.45
CA LYS A 85 -5.29 -5.22 -15.38
C LYS A 85 -6.43 -4.36 -15.91
N LYS A 86 -6.43 -3.06 -15.63
CA LYS A 86 -7.40 -2.11 -16.18
C LYS A 86 -7.26 -1.99 -17.71
N ALA A 87 -6.04 -2.00 -18.24
CA ALA A 87 -5.81 -2.01 -19.69
C ALA A 87 -6.33 -3.31 -20.33
N ALA A 88 -6.04 -4.46 -19.74
CA ALA A 88 -6.55 -5.75 -20.21
C ALA A 88 -8.10 -5.80 -20.18
N LEU A 89 -8.73 -5.30 -19.11
CA LEU A 89 -10.17 -5.23 -19.01
C LEU A 89 -10.77 -4.39 -20.15
N LYS A 90 -10.21 -3.20 -20.42
CA LYS A 90 -10.65 -2.35 -21.53
C LYS A 90 -10.52 -3.05 -22.89
N GLN A 91 -9.44 -3.78 -23.11
CA GLN A 91 -9.26 -4.57 -24.35
C GLN A 91 -10.31 -5.66 -24.51
N HIS A 92 -10.75 -6.30 -23.42
CA HIS A 92 -11.81 -7.31 -23.47
C HIS A 92 -13.21 -6.72 -23.60
N GLN A 93 -13.44 -5.50 -23.11
CA GLN A 93 -14.71 -4.78 -23.25
C GLN A 93 -14.90 -4.15 -24.64
N ALA A 94 -13.80 -3.84 -25.35
CA ALA A 94 -13.84 -3.29 -26.70
C ALA A 94 -13.95 -4.35 -27.81
N LYS A 95 -13.96 -5.64 -27.45
CA LYS A 95 -14.12 -6.80 -28.34
C LYS A 95 -15.54 -7.34 -28.26
#